data_AF-A0A924UYI7-F1
#
_entry.id   AF-A0A924UYI7-F1
#
_cell.length_a   1.000
_cell.length_b   1.000
_cell.length_c   1.000
_cell.angle_alpha   90.00
_cell.angle_beta   90.00
_cell.angle_gamma   90.00
#
_symmetry.space_group_name_H-M   'P 1'
#
loop_
_entity.id
_entity.type
_entity.pdbx_description
1 polymer ?
#
loop_
_entity_poly.entity_id
_entity_poly.type
_entity_poly.pdbx_seq_one_letter_code
_entity_poly.pdbx_strand_id
1 'polypeptide(L)'
;VDHKGEEEKELKTSPAKSFGNVIFQILLIDLIFSVDSILTAVGMTNGLEGALYIMVAAVVISVGVMMLFAVPVGTFVNNNPSIQILGLAFLILIGFMLITESMHLSEAILVGQTVGAVPKAYLYFAIAFSLGIEFLNMKMRKKKK
;
A
#
# COMPACT_ATOMS: atom_id res chain seq x y z
N VAL A 1 27.52 43.46 20.62
CA VAL A 1 27.15 42.03 20.78
C VAL A 1 25.68 42.05 21.12
N ASP A 2 24.82 41.99 20.11
CA ASP A 2 23.37 41.92 20.28
C ASP A 2 22.92 40.53 19.84
N HIS A 3 22.64 39.69 20.84
CA HIS A 3 22.00 38.39 20.66
C HIS A 3 20.85 38.29 21.66
N LYS A 4 19.77 37.66 21.17
CA LYS A 4 18.60 37.11 21.88
C LYS A 4 17.54 38.13 22.30
N GLY A 5 16.26 37.90 22.05
CA GLY A 5 15.60 36.75 21.47
C GLY A 5 14.11 37.03 21.42
N GLU A 6 13.50 36.84 20.26
CA GLU A 6 12.05 36.75 20.16
C GLU A 6 11.67 35.29 20.32
N GLU A 7 11.18 35.01 21.53
CA GLU A 7 10.62 33.76 21.96
C GLU A 7 9.32 33.44 21.20
N GLU A 8 9.21 32.16 20.87
CA GLU A 8 7.97 31.39 20.84
C GLU A 8 6.86 31.84 19.89
N LYS A 9 7.00 31.43 18.62
CA LYS A 9 5.83 31.11 17.80
C LYS A 9 5.07 29.95 18.45
N GLU A 10 3.97 30.31 19.10
CA GLU A 10 2.83 29.48 19.48
C GLU A 10 2.74 28.17 18.68
N LEU A 11 3.01 27.06 19.37
CA LEU A 11 2.59 25.73 18.95
C LEU A 11 1.06 25.67 19.06
N LYS A 12 0.37 26.24 18.06
CA LYS A 12 -1.08 26.11 17.88
C LYS A 12 -1.42 24.65 17.63
N THR A 13 -1.99 24.05 18.67
CA THR A 13 -2.98 22.97 18.65
C THR A 13 -3.25 22.37 17.27
N SER A 14 -2.77 21.14 17.06
CA SER A 14 -3.10 20.31 15.91
C SER A 14 -4.63 20.30 15.72
N PRO A 15 -5.17 20.77 14.57
CA PRO A 15 -6.61 20.69 14.35
C PRO A 15 -6.99 19.22 14.30
N ALA A 16 -7.90 18.80 15.17
CA ALA A 16 -8.58 17.52 15.03
C ALA A 16 -9.07 17.43 13.58
N LYS A 17 -8.54 16.48 12.79
CA LYS A 17 -8.98 16.30 11.40
C LYS A 17 -10.50 16.28 11.40
N SER A 18 -11.12 17.23 10.68
CA SER A 18 -12.57 17.28 10.55
C SER A 18 -13.08 15.90 10.14
N PHE A 19 -14.16 15.42 10.76
CA PHE A 19 -14.73 14.09 10.55
C PHE A 19 -14.95 13.80 9.05
N GLY A 20 -15.32 14.82 8.26
CA GLY A 20 -15.43 14.72 6.80
C GLY A 20 -14.10 14.44 6.09
N ASN A 21 -12.98 14.98 6.58
CA ASN A 21 -11.65 14.69 6.05
C ASN A 21 -11.23 13.24 6.32
N VAL A 22 -11.63 12.67 7.46
CA VAL A 22 -11.38 11.26 7.77
C VAL A 22 -12.17 10.34 6.83
N ILE A 23 -13.46 10.63 6.62
CA ILE A 23 -14.30 9.87 5.68
C ILE A 23 -13.73 9.94 4.26
N PHE A 24 -13.34 11.15 3.80
CA PHE A 24 -12.74 11.32 2.49
C PHE A 24 -11.45 10.51 2.33
N GLN A 25 -10.60 10.46 3.36
CA GLN A 25 -9.39 9.63 3.35
C GLN A 25 -9.69 8.13 3.29
N ILE A 26 -10.67 7.65 4.05
CA ILE A 26 -11.08 6.24 4.02
C ILE A 26 -11.59 5.88 2.63
N LEU A 27 -12.46 6.71 2.04
CA LEU A 27 -13.00 6.49 0.70
C LEU A 27 -11.90 6.46 -0.36
N LEU A 28 -10.93 7.37 -0.26
CA LEU A 28 -9.81 7.43 -1.22
C LEU A 28 -8.90 6.21 -1.11
N ILE A 29 -8.63 5.72 0.10
CA ILE A 29 -7.85 4.48 0.31
C ILE A 29 -8.63 3.26 -0.16
N ASP A 30 -9.93 3.18 0.13
CA ASP A 30 -10.80 2.06 -0.26
C ASP A 30 -10.97 1.97 -1.79
N LEU A 31 -11.04 3.12 -2.47
CA LEU A 31 -11.04 3.17 -3.94
C LEU A 31 -9.75 2.59 -4.53
N ILE A 32 -8.59 2.93 -3.97
CA ILE A 32 -7.31 2.40 -4.45
C ILE A 32 -7.21 0.89 -4.20
N PHE A 33 -7.59 0.42 -3.00
CA PHE A 33 -7.53 -1.00 -2.63
C PHE A 33 -8.54 -1.87 -3.40
N SER A 34 -9.73 -1.34 -3.68
CA SER A 34 -10.75 -2.04 -4.47
C SER A 34 -10.33 -2.16 -5.94
N VAL A 35 -9.73 -1.12 -6.52
CA VAL A 35 -9.22 -1.14 -7.90
C VAL A 35 -8.05 -2.12 -8.06
N ASP A 36 -7.10 -2.14 -7.13
CA ASP A 36 -5.96 -3.08 -7.15
C ASP A 36 -6.44 -4.54 -7.07
N SER A 37 -7.36 -4.82 -6.14
CA SER A 37 -7.95 -6.16 -5.95
C SER A 37 -8.66 -6.67 -7.21
N ILE A 38 -9.38 -5.80 -7.92
CA ILE A 38 -10.08 -6.14 -9.16
C ILE A 38 -9.11 -6.29 -10.33
N LEU A 39 -8.18 -5.35 -10.54
CA LEU A 39 -7.22 -5.41 -11.64
C LEU A 39 -6.30 -6.63 -11.54
N THR A 40 -5.86 -6.97 -10.32
CA THR A 40 -5.08 -8.17 -10.07
C THR A 40 -5.89 -9.43 -10.38
N ALA A 41 -7.16 -9.50 -9.96
CA ALA A 41 -8.03 -10.64 -10.28
C ALA A 41 -8.27 -10.79 -11.78
N VAL A 42 -8.64 -9.71 -12.46
CA VAL A 42 -8.86 -9.67 -13.92
C VAL A 42 -7.60 -10.09 -14.66
N GLY A 43 -6.44 -9.52 -14.30
CA GLY A 43 -5.15 -9.83 -14.92
C GLY A 43 -4.75 -11.31 -14.81
N MET A 44 -5.17 -12.01 -13.75
CA MET A 44 -4.91 -13.44 -13.56
C MET A 44 -5.96 -14.36 -14.21
N THR A 45 -7.18 -13.87 -14.46
CA THR A 45 -8.30 -14.71 -14.96
C THR A 45 -8.65 -14.51 -16.43
N ASN A 46 -8.00 -13.58 -17.13
CA ASN A 46 -8.23 -13.34 -18.56
C ASN A 46 -8.06 -14.63 -19.38
N GLY A 47 -9.07 -14.98 -20.17
CA GLY A 47 -9.06 -16.18 -21.03
C GLY A 47 -9.53 -17.47 -20.38
N LEU A 48 -9.94 -17.43 -19.10
CA LEU A 48 -10.59 -18.56 -18.42
C LEU A 48 -12.10 -18.54 -18.65
N GLU A 49 -12.67 -19.69 -19.00
CA GLU A 49 -14.13 -19.85 -19.02
C GLU A 49 -14.68 -19.75 -17.59
N GLY A 50 -15.53 -18.76 -17.33
CA GLY A 50 -16.04 -18.47 -15.98
C GLY A 50 -15.21 -17.48 -15.15
N ALA A 51 -14.29 -16.71 -15.77
CA ALA A 51 -13.47 -15.69 -15.10
C ALA A 51 -14.27 -14.74 -14.17
N LEU A 52 -15.46 -14.33 -14.59
CA LEU A 52 -16.33 -13.44 -13.80
C LEU A 52 -16.70 -14.06 -12.44
N TYR A 53 -17.02 -15.36 -12.40
CA TYR A 53 -17.35 -16.05 -11.16
C TYR A 53 -16.14 -16.12 -10.21
N ILE A 54 -14.95 -16.38 -10.77
CA ILE A 54 -13.70 -16.43 -10.01
C ILE A 54 -13.38 -15.06 -9.42
N MET A 55 -13.49 -13.99 -10.22
CA MET A 55 -13.26 -12.62 -9.76
C MET A 55 -14.23 -12.23 -8.63
N VAL A 56 -15.53 -12.49 -8.80
CA VAL A 56 -16.53 -12.16 -7.77
C VAL A 56 -16.27 -12.96 -6.49
N ALA A 57 -16.02 -14.26 -6.59
CA ALA A 57 -15.70 -15.09 -5.44
C ALA A 57 -14.42 -14.62 -4.72
N ALA A 58 -13.37 -14.31 -5.47
CA ALA A 58 -12.10 -13.84 -4.92
C ALA A 58 -12.27 -12.51 -4.17
N VAL A 59 -12.98 -11.54 -4.76
CA VAL A 59 -13.22 -10.24 -4.12
C VAL A 59 -14.06 -10.40 -2.84
N VAL A 60 -15.15 -11.17 -2.89
CA VAL A 60 -16.02 -11.39 -1.71
C VAL A 60 -15.25 -12.07 -0.58
N ILE A 61 -14.49 -13.12 -0.88
CA ILE A 61 -13.66 -13.82 0.12
C ILE A 61 -12.60 -12.87 0.67
N SER A 62 -11.92 -12.11 -0.20
CA SER A 62 -10.88 -11.16 0.19
C SER A 62 -11.41 -10.09 1.14
N VAL A 63 -12.53 -9.44 0.81
CA VAL A 63 -13.19 -8.45 1.67
C VAL A 63 -13.62 -9.07 2.99
N GLY A 64 -14.17 -10.29 2.98
CA GLY A 64 -14.53 -11.01 4.20
C GLY A 64 -13.33 -11.24 5.13
N VAL A 65 -12.20 -11.69 4.58
CA VAL A 65 -10.95 -11.87 5.34
C VAL A 65 -10.42 -10.53 5.83
N MET A 66 -10.40 -9.49 4.99
CA MET A 66 -9.96 -8.15 5.40
C MET A 66 -10.79 -7.61 6.55
N MET A 67 -12.12 -7.75 6.52
CA MET A 67 -12.99 -7.30 7.61
C MET A 67 -12.74 -8.07 8.91
N LEU A 68 -12.60 -9.40 8.85
CA LEU A 68 -12.31 -10.23 10.01
C LEU A 68 -10.98 -9.86 10.69
N PHE A 69 -9.98 -9.50 9.88
CA PHE A 69 -8.63 -9.18 10.37
C PHE A 69 -8.35 -7.68 10.49
N ALA A 70 -9.29 -6.78 10.15
CA ALA A 70 -9.07 -5.33 10.13
C ALA A 70 -8.60 -4.78 11.47
N VAL A 71 -9.27 -5.17 12.57
CA VAL A 71 -8.93 -4.73 13.93
C VAL A 71 -7.56 -5.25 14.40
N PRO A 72 -7.28 -6.57 14.38
CA PRO A 72 -5.99 -7.09 14.84
C PRO A 72 -4.82 -6.63 13.95
N VAL A 73 -5.00 -6.61 12.61
CA VAL A 73 -3.97 -6.12 11.68
C VAL A 73 -3.74 -4.63 11.88
N GLY A 74 -4.81 -3.83 11.99
CA GLY A 74 -4.69 -2.40 12.25
C GLY A 74 -3.96 -2.10 13.56
N THR A 75 -4.28 -2.83 14.63
CA THR A 75 -3.59 -2.70 15.92
C THR A 75 -2.11 -3.09 15.82
N PHE A 76 -1.80 -4.17 15.11
CA PHE A 76 -0.42 -4.61 14.89
C PHE A 76 0.40 -3.58 14.10
N VAL A 77 -0.15 -3.05 13.00
CA VAL A 77 0.51 -2.04 12.18
C VAL A 77 0.72 -0.74 12.96
N ASN A 78 -0.29 -0.28 13.72
CA ASN A 78 -0.19 0.93 14.53
C ASN A 78 0.86 0.82 15.65
N ASN A 79 1.03 -0.38 16.22
CA ASN A 79 2.05 -0.64 17.24
C ASN A 79 3.46 -0.82 16.68
N ASN A 80 3.60 -1.00 15.36
CA ASN A 80 4.89 -1.21 14.69
C ASN A 80 5.07 -0.20 13.53
N PRO A 81 5.55 1.03 13.81
CA PRO A 81 5.67 2.09 12.80
C PRO A 81 6.50 1.71 11.57
N SER A 82 7.51 0.86 11.73
CA SER A 82 8.32 0.34 10.62
C SER A 82 7.53 -0.57 9.68
N ILE A 83 6.61 -1.39 10.21
CA ILE A 83 5.66 -2.19 9.42
C ILE A 83 4.67 -1.27 8.68
N GLN A 84 4.22 -0.19 9.32
CA GLN A 84 3.34 0.79 8.67
C GLN A 84 3.99 1.44 7.46
N ILE A 85 5.24 1.91 7.61
CA ILE A 85 6.02 2.51 6.51
C ILE A 85 6.26 1.48 5.40
N LEU A 86 6.59 0.23 5.78
CA LEU A 86 6.79 -0.86 4.82
C LEU A 86 5.51 -1.16 4.02
N GLY A 87 4.34 -1.17 4.67
CA GLY A 87 3.05 -1.34 4.00
C GLY A 87 2.73 -0.21 3.03
N LEU A 88 2.96 1.05 3.43
CA LEU A 88 2.79 2.21 2.54
C LEU A 88 3.73 2.14 1.33
N ALA A 89 4.97 1.70 1.52
CA ALA A 89 5.92 1.50 0.43
C ALA A 89 5.46 0.40 -0.54
N PHE A 90 4.88 -0.70 -0.04
CA PHE A 90 4.32 -1.74 -0.89
C PHE A 90 3.13 -1.25 -1.71
N LEU A 91 2.24 -0.44 -1.13
CA LEU A 91 1.13 0.16 -1.89
C LEU A 91 1.63 1.03 -3.05
N ILE A 92 2.65 1.85 -2.81
CA ILE A 92 3.27 2.67 -3.86
C ILE A 92 3.94 1.78 -4.93
N LEU A 93 4.66 0.74 -4.50
CA LEU A 93 5.35 -0.18 -5.40
C LEU A 93 4.37 -0.95 -6.30
N ILE A 94 3.27 -1.45 -5.74
CA ILE A 94 2.21 -2.14 -6.50
C ILE A 94 1.49 -1.15 -7.42
N GLY A 95 1.18 0.07 -6.94
CA GLY A 95 0.61 1.12 -7.80
C GLY A 95 1.51 1.45 -9.00
N PHE A 96 2.82 1.59 -8.76
CA PHE A 96 3.82 1.78 -9.83
C PHE A 96 3.88 0.57 -10.79
N MET A 97 3.83 -0.65 -10.26
CA MET A 97 3.79 -1.87 -11.06
C MET A 97 2.56 -1.88 -11.99
N LEU A 98 1.36 -1.58 -11.47
CA LEU A 98 0.13 -1.53 -12.26
C LEU A 98 0.18 -0.47 -13.35
N ILE A 99 0.71 0.72 -13.04
CA ILE A 99 0.91 1.77 -14.04
C ILE A 99 1.84 1.26 -15.15
N THR A 100 2.97 0.66 -14.78
CA THR A 100 3.96 0.17 -15.73
C THR A 100 3.41 -0.98 -16.59
N GLU A 101 2.65 -1.90 -16.00
CA GLU A 101 1.97 -2.99 -16.71
C GLU A 101 0.89 -2.45 -17.65
N SER A 102 0.10 -1.46 -17.21
CA SER A 102 -0.92 -0.82 -18.05
C SER A 102 -0.30 -0.06 -19.23
N MET A 103 0.85 0.59 -19.01
CA MET A 103 1.61 1.29 -20.04
C MET A 103 2.25 0.32 -21.03
N HIS A 104 2.74 -0.83 -20.56
CA HIS A 104 3.21 -1.90 -21.42
C HIS A 104 2.09 -2.45 -22.31
N LEU A 105 0.90 -2.70 -21.74
CA LEU A 105 -0.26 -3.19 -22.49
C LEU A 105 -0.82 -2.16 -23.49
N SER A 106 -0.68 -0.87 -23.20
CA SER A 106 -1.17 0.23 -24.04
C SER A 106 -0.15 0.72 -25.08
N GLU A 107 1.01 0.05 -25.22
CA GLU A 107 2.16 0.48 -26.04
C GLU A 107 2.58 1.94 -25.78
N ALA A 108 2.45 2.38 -24.53
CA ALA A 108 2.74 3.76 -24.18
C ALA A 108 4.24 4.06 -24.36
N ILE A 109 4.53 5.17 -25.05
CA ILE A 109 5.89 5.65 -25.28
C ILE A 109 6.24 6.65 -24.17
N LEU A 110 7.22 6.31 -23.35
CA LEU A 110 7.84 7.25 -22.42
C LEU A 110 9.19 7.69 -22.95
N VAL A 111 9.37 9.00 -23.14
CA VAL A 111 10.67 9.59 -23.49
C VAL A 111 11.30 8.90 -24.74
N GLY A 112 10.47 8.58 -25.74
CA GLY A 112 10.90 7.91 -26.97
C GLY A 112 11.24 6.43 -26.85
N GLN A 113 10.97 5.79 -25.71
CA GLN A 113 11.18 4.35 -25.46
C GLN A 113 9.85 3.69 -25.08
N THR A 114 9.62 2.45 -25.53
CA THR A 114 8.48 1.64 -25.13
C THR A 114 8.68 1.11 -23.72
N VAL A 115 7.64 1.16 -22.90
CA VAL A 115 7.69 0.60 -21.55
C VAL A 115 7.71 -0.93 -21.62
N GLY A 116 8.79 -1.54 -21.14
CA GLY A 116 8.92 -3.00 -21.06
C GLY A 116 8.17 -3.59 -19.87
N ALA A 117 7.82 -4.87 -19.96
CA ALA A 117 7.20 -5.61 -18.85
C ALA A 117 8.16 -5.71 -17.67
N VAL A 118 7.69 -5.33 -16.47
CA VAL A 118 8.43 -5.52 -15.22
C VAL A 118 8.28 -6.98 -14.77
N PRO A 119 9.37 -7.75 -14.60
CA PRO A 119 9.23 -9.13 -14.18
C PRO A 119 8.73 -9.21 -12.73
N LYS A 120 7.51 -9.72 -12.54
CA LYS A 120 6.80 -9.77 -11.25
C LYS A 120 7.57 -10.51 -10.15
N ALA A 121 8.40 -11.49 -10.52
CA ALA A 121 9.25 -12.23 -9.59
C ALA A 121 10.21 -11.33 -8.79
N TYR A 122 10.78 -10.30 -9.42
CA TYR A 122 11.67 -9.37 -8.70
C TYR A 122 10.92 -8.56 -7.65
N LEU A 123 9.67 -8.17 -7.94
CA LEU A 123 8.82 -7.46 -6.99
C LEU A 123 8.44 -8.34 -5.80
N TYR A 124 7.98 -9.57 -6.06
CA TYR A 124 7.62 -10.50 -4.99
C TYR A 124 8.84 -10.86 -4.12
N PHE A 125 10.01 -11.04 -4.73
CA PHE A 125 11.25 -11.26 -3.99
C PHE A 125 11.61 -10.05 -3.13
N ALA A 126 11.53 -8.82 -3.66
CA ALA A 126 11.82 -7.60 -2.91
C ALA A 126 10.87 -7.41 -1.72
N ILE A 127 9.58 -7.66 -1.90
CA ILE A 127 8.55 -7.60 -0.85
C ILE A 127 8.86 -8.63 0.25
N ALA A 128 9.06 -9.90 -0.12
CA ALA A 128 9.34 -10.98 0.82
C ALA A 128 10.66 -10.77 1.58
N PHE A 129 11.70 -10.34 0.89
CA PHE A 129 12.99 -10.02 1.50
C PHE A 129 12.86 -8.86 2.50
N SER A 130 12.17 -7.77 2.12
CA SER A 130 11.99 -6.60 2.99
C SER A 130 11.18 -6.95 4.25
N LEU A 131 10.13 -7.76 4.13
CA LEU A 131 9.38 -8.29 5.26
C LEU A 131 10.25 -9.19 6.16
N GLY A 132 11.09 -10.05 5.56
CA GLY A 132 12.01 -10.91 6.29
C GLY A 132 13.03 -10.11 7.11
N ILE A 133 13.61 -9.07 6.52
CA ILE A 133 14.52 -8.15 7.22
C ILE A 133 13.79 -7.41 8.34
N GLU A 134 12.58 -6.91 8.10
CA GLU A 134 11.82 -6.19 9.12
C GLU A 134 11.38 -7.11 10.27
N PHE A 135 11.01 -8.35 9.97
CA PHE A 135 10.72 -9.36 10.99
C PHE A 135 11.95 -9.65 11.86
N LEU A 136 13.13 -9.79 11.26
CA LEU A 136 14.39 -9.96 11.98
C LEU A 136 14.72 -8.74 12.83
N ASN A 137 14.55 -7.53 12.28
CA ASN A 137 14.76 -6.26 12.97
C ASN A 137 13.85 -6.14 14.21
N MET A 138 12.57 -6.46 14.06
CA MET A 138 11.61 -6.48 15.18
C MET A 138 12.02 -7.50 16.26
N LYS A 139 12.47 -8.71 15.87
CA LYS A 139 12.95 -9.75 16.79
C LYS A 139 14.20 -9.29 17.55
N MET A 140 15.13 -8.61 16.89
CA MET A 140 16.34 -8.07 17.52
C MET A 140 16.03 -6.94 18.50
N ARG A 141 15.12 -6.02 18.15
CA ARG A 141 14.70 -4.91 19.03
C ARG A 141 14.04 -5.40 20.32
N LYS A 142 13.25 -6.48 20.26
CA LYS A 142 12.66 -7.11 21.46
C LYS A 142 13.69 -7.71 22.40
N LYS A 143 14.85 -8.13 21.89
CA LYS A 143 15.93 -8.76 22.69
C LYS A 143 16.85 -7.73 23.38
N LYS A 144 16.71 -6.44 23.03
CA LYS A 144 17.52 -5.33 23.57
C LYS A 144 16.82 -4.55 24.70
N LYS A 145 15.57 -4.91 25.02
CA LYS A 145 14.87 -4.53 26.26
C LYS A 145 14.95 -5.70 27.23
#